data_AF-A0A3M2ZKN7-F1
#
_entry.id   AF-A0A3M2ZKN7-F1
#
_cell.length_a   1.000
_cell.length_b   1.000
_cell.length_c   1.000
_cell.angle_alpha   90.00
_cell.angle_beta   90.00
_cell.angle_gamma   90.00
#
_symmetry.space_group_name_H-M   'P 1'
#
loop_
_entity.id
_entity.type
_entity.pdbx_description
1 polymer ?
#
loop_
_entity_poly.entity_id
_entity_poly.type
_entity_poly.pdbx_seq_one_letter_code
_entity_poly.pdbx_strand_id
1 'polypeptide(L)'
;MIFDYNVIWDSLPLYFGGLLTTLKLLAISLAFGLLAALPLGLMRVSKKPWVNVPAWLYTYVIRGTPMLVQLFLIYYGLAQFAAVR
;
A
#
# COMPACT_ATOMS: atom_id res chain seq x y z
N MET A 1 38.76 -0.34 4.75
CA MET A 1 37.79 -0.99 3.84
C MET A 1 38.25 -0.71 2.42
N ILE A 2 38.51 -1.77 1.64
CA ILE A 2 38.73 -1.66 0.20
C ILE A 2 37.37 -1.93 -0.44
N PHE A 3 36.93 -1.09 -1.38
CA PHE A 3 35.69 -1.32 -2.11
C PHE A 3 35.87 -2.54 -3.03
N ASP A 4 35.12 -3.61 -2.77
CA ASP A 4 35.09 -4.80 -3.63
C ASP A 4 33.84 -4.76 -4.52
N TYR A 5 34.05 -4.47 -5.79
CA TYR A 5 32.98 -4.33 -6.78
C TYR A 5 32.45 -5.68 -7.27
N ASN A 6 33.14 -6.81 -7.03
CA ASN A 6 32.66 -8.13 -7.43
C ASN A 6 31.35 -8.51 -6.71
N VAL A 7 31.20 -8.06 -5.46
CA VAL A 7 30.00 -8.27 -4.65
C VAL A 7 28.72 -7.75 -5.33
N ILE A 8 28.83 -6.68 -6.13
CA ILE A 8 27.69 -6.12 -6.87
C ILE A 8 27.22 -7.11 -7.94
N TRP A 9 28.16 -7.68 -8.70
CA TRP A 9 27.89 -8.63 -9.76
C TRP A 9 27.30 -9.93 -9.21
N ASP A 10 27.87 -10.45 -8.12
CA ASP A 10 27.39 -11.67 -7.45
C ASP A 10 25.98 -11.49 -6.86
N SER A 11 25.62 -10.27 -6.47
CA SER A 11 24.31 -9.94 -5.89
C SER A 11 23.23 -9.62 -6.94
N LEU A 12 23.56 -9.55 -8.23
CA LEU A 12 22.58 -9.24 -9.28
C LEU A 12 21.33 -10.15 -9.26
N PRO A 13 21.45 -11.48 -9.09
CA PRO A 13 20.28 -12.35 -9.00
C PRO A 13 19.36 -12.01 -7.81
N LEU A 14 19.96 -11.62 -6.67
CA LEU A 14 19.21 -11.18 -5.48
C LEU A 14 18.43 -9.90 -5.77
N TYR A 15 19.08 -8.90 -6.38
CA TYR A 15 18.42 -7.65 -6.75
C TYR A 15 17.31 -7.86 -7.78
N PHE A 16 17.51 -8.76 -8.75
CA PHE A 16 16.49 -9.10 -9.71
C PHE A 16 15.25 -9.74 -9.05
N GLY A 17 15.46 -10.61 -8.05
CA GLY A 17 14.37 -11.15 -7.23
C GLY A 17 13.61 -10.05 -6.47
N GLY A 18 14.32 -9.09 -5.90
CA GLY A 18 13.74 -7.92 -5.23
C GLY A 18 12.95 -7.02 -6.18
N LEU A 19 13.48 -6.78 -7.38
CA LEU A 19 12.81 -6.04 -8.45
C LEU A 19 11.49 -6.72 -8.83
N LEU A 20 11.52 -8.03 -9.07
CA LEU A 20 10.33 -8.78 -9.45
C LEU A 20 9.27 -8.75 -8.35
N THR A 21 9.68 -8.84 -7.08
CA THR A 21 8.78 -8.72 -5.93
C THR A 21 8.13 -7.34 -5.87
N THR A 22 8.92 -6.29 -6.07
CA THR A 22 8.43 -4.90 -6.09
C THR A 22 7.41 -4.70 -7.21
N LEU A 23 7.69 -5.18 -8.42
CA LEU A 23 6.79 -5.08 -9.56
C LEU A 23 5.48 -5.85 -9.33
N LYS A 24 5.55 -7.04 -8.73
CA LYS A 24 4.36 -7.83 -8.36
C LYS A 24 3.49 -7.06 -7.37
N LEU A 25 4.09 -6.54 -6.29
CA LEU A 25 3.36 -5.75 -5.29
C LEU A 25 2.74 -4.50 -5.93
N LEU A 26 3.50 -3.76 -6.74
CA LEU A 26 3.02 -2.58 -7.46
C LEU A 26 1.82 -2.91 -8.34
N ALA A 27 1.90 -3.96 -9.16
CA ALA A 27 0.82 -4.35 -10.07
C ALA A 27 -0.46 -4.71 -9.30
N ILE A 28 -0.33 -5.51 -8.24
CA ILE A 28 -1.46 -5.92 -7.39
C ILE A 28 -2.07 -4.71 -6.68
N SER A 29 -1.24 -3.87 -6.04
CA SER A 29 -1.71 -2.67 -5.33
C SER A 29 -2.39 -1.67 -6.27
N LEU A 30 -1.86 -1.46 -7.48
CA LEU A 30 -2.50 -0.61 -8.48
C LEU A 30 -3.84 -1.18 -8.94
N ALA A 31 -3.93 -2.48 -9.19
CA ALA A 31 -5.17 -3.12 -9.61
C ALA A 31 -6.28 -2.89 -8.58
N PHE A 32 -6.03 -3.21 -7.30
CA PHE A 32 -7.01 -2.99 -6.23
C PHE A 32 -7.27 -1.50 -5.96
N GLY A 33 -6.23 -0.67 -6.01
CA GLY A 33 -6.34 0.77 -5.83
C GLY A 33 -7.22 1.42 -6.89
N LEU A 34 -7.08 1.04 -8.16
CA LEU A 34 -7.91 1.53 -9.27
C LEU A 34 -9.36 1.04 -9.16
N LEU A 35 -9.56 -0.24 -8.82
CA LEU A 35 -10.89 -0.80 -8.60
C LEU A 35 -11.64 -0.08 -7.48
N ALA A 36 -10.95 0.36 -6.42
CA ALA A 36 -11.54 1.16 -5.35
C ALA A 36 -11.67 2.65 -5.72
N ALA A 37 -10.72 3.21 -6.47
CA ALA A 37 -10.70 4.63 -6.81
C ALA A 37 -11.91 5.06 -7.63
N LEU A 38 -12.37 4.22 -8.56
CA LEU A 38 -13.52 4.53 -9.41
C LEU A 38 -14.82 4.72 -8.61
N PRO A 39 -15.30 3.76 -7.80
CA PRO A 39 -16.51 3.94 -6.99
C PRO A 39 -16.34 5.05 -5.96
N LEU A 40 -15.18 5.15 -5.29
CA LEU A 40 -14.94 6.22 -4.31
C LEU A 40 -14.97 7.61 -4.95
N GLY A 41 -14.41 7.76 -6.15
CA GLY A 41 -14.46 9.00 -6.93
C GLY A 41 -15.89 9.38 -7.30
N LEU A 42 -16.68 8.42 -7.79
CA LEU A 42 -18.10 8.61 -8.09
C LEU A 42 -18.92 8.98 -6.85
N MET A 43 -18.64 8.34 -5.71
CA MET A 43 -19.29 8.66 -4.45
C MET A 43 -18.98 10.10 -4.00
N ARG A 44 -17.73 10.56 -4.19
CA ARG A 44 -17.26 11.88 -3.75
C ARG A 44 -17.88 13.05 -4.52
N VAL A 45 -18.27 12.85 -5.77
CA VAL A 45 -18.98 13.87 -6.58
C VAL A 45 -20.49 13.88 -6.35
N SER A 46 -21.03 12.91 -5.63
CA SER A 46 -22.46 12.84 -5.33
C SER A 46 -22.93 14.01 -4.48
N LYS A 47 -24.10 14.57 -4.83
CA LYS A 47 -24.79 15.61 -4.02
C LYS A 47 -25.38 15.05 -2.72
N LYS A 48 -25.59 13.72 -2.64
CA LYS A 48 -26.19 13.07 -1.48
C LYS A 48 -25.14 12.92 -0.37
N PRO A 49 -25.32 13.56 0.80
CA PRO A 49 -24.30 13.58 1.84
C PRO A 49 -23.98 12.18 2.37
N TRP A 50 -24.97 11.29 2.50
CA TRP A 50 -24.73 9.92 2.96
C TRP A 50 -23.91 9.05 2.00
N VAL A 51 -23.80 9.42 0.72
CA VAL A 51 -22.91 8.76 -0.25
C VAL A 51 -21.53 9.43 -0.26
N ASN A 52 -21.53 10.75 -0.17
CA ASN A 52 -20.32 11.56 -0.28
C ASN A 52 -19.44 11.47 0.98
N VAL A 53 -20.04 11.57 2.16
CA VAL A 53 -19.33 11.61 3.45
C VAL A 53 -18.49 10.36 3.70
N PRO A 54 -18.95 9.12 3.46
CA PRO A 54 -18.10 7.94 3.61
C PRO A 54 -16.85 7.98 2.72
N ALA A 55 -16.99 8.37 1.45
CA ALA A 55 -15.85 8.48 0.52
C ALA A 55 -14.90 9.62 0.94
N TRP A 56 -15.45 10.74 1.41
CA TRP A 56 -14.66 11.82 1.99
C TRP A 56 -13.88 11.36 3.23
N LEU A 57 -14.52 10.67 4.17
CA LEU A 57 -13.89 10.19 5.39
C LEU A 57 -12.78 9.19 5.08
N TYR A 58 -13.05 8.22 4.21
CA TYR A 58 -12.05 7.26 3.75
C TYR A 58 -10.84 7.99 3.14
N THR A 59 -11.06 8.88 2.17
CA THR A 59 -9.96 9.61 1.53
C THR A 59 -9.22 10.54 2.49
N TYR A 60 -9.92 11.15 3.44
CA TYR A 60 -9.32 11.99 4.48
C TYR A 60 -8.40 11.18 5.40
N VAL A 61 -8.86 10.04 5.93
CA VAL A 61 -8.05 9.19 6.81
C VAL A 61 -6.87 8.59 6.06
N ILE A 62 -7.10 8.02 4.88
CA ILE A 62 -6.05 7.30 4.13
C ILE A 62 -5.00 8.26 3.56
N ARG A 63 -5.39 9.45 3.10
CA ARG A 63 -4.42 10.45 2.60
C ARG A 63 -3.85 11.35 3.69
N GLY A 64 -4.54 11.46 4.83
CA GLY A 64 -4.13 12.29 5.96
C GLY A 64 -3.24 11.56 6.98
N THR A 65 -3.11 10.24 6.89
CA THR A 65 -2.23 9.45 7.76
C THR A 65 -0.99 8.94 7.00
N PRO A 66 0.19 8.89 7.64
CA PRO A 66 1.38 8.37 6.97
C PRO A 66 1.23 6.90 6.56
N MET A 67 1.63 6.55 5.35
CA MET A 67 1.57 5.17 4.84
C MET A 67 2.30 4.17 5.74
N LEU A 68 3.42 4.57 6.35
CA LEU A 68 4.16 3.73 7.29
C LEU A 68 3.33 3.40 8.54
N VAL A 69 2.56 4.37 9.05
CA VAL A 69 1.66 4.16 10.20
C VAL A 69 0.55 3.19 9.83
N GLN A 70 -0.06 3.34 8.65
CA GLN A 70 -1.09 2.41 8.18
C GLN A 70 -0.53 0.99 8.06
N LEU A 71 0.66 0.83 7.48
CA LEU A 71 1.31 -0.47 7.35
C LEU A 71 1.58 -1.10 8.72
N PHE A 72 2.08 -0.32 9.68
CA PHE A 72 2.34 -0.81 11.03
C PHE A 72 1.07 -1.19 11.79
N LEU A 73 -0.01 -0.41 11.65
CA LEU A 73 -1.30 -0.75 12.26
C LEU A 73 -1.86 -2.06 11.69
N ILE A 74 -1.75 -2.27 10.38
CA ILE A 74 -2.20 -3.51 9.75
C ILE A 74 -1.30 -4.68 10.16
N TYR A 75 0.02 -4.52 10.07
CA TYR A 75 0.96 -5.62 10.29
C TYR A 75 1.12 -5.99 11.76
N TYR A 76 1.34 -5.01 12.65
CA TYR A 76 1.56 -5.24 14.07
C TYR A 76 0.28 -5.08 14.90
N GLY A 77 -0.59 -4.13 14.54
CA GLY A 77 -1.81 -3.85 15.30
C GLY A 77 -2.85 -4.96 15.18
N LEU A 78 -3.05 -5.55 14.00
CA LEU A 78 -4.01 -6.66 13.83
C LEU A 78 -3.60 -7.91 14.64
N ALA A 79 -2.31 -8.18 14.76
CA ALA A 79 -1.79 -9.32 15.53
C ALA A 79 -2.08 -9.23 17.04
N GLN A 80 -2.53 -8.07 17.55
CA GLN A 80 -2.92 -7.90 18.96
C GLN A 80 -4.33 -8.44 19.25
N PHE A 81 -5.18 -8.62 18.24
CA PHE A 81 -6.51 -9.18 18.43
C PHE A 81 -6.42 -10.70 18.55
N ALA A 82 -6.95 -11.27 19.63
CA ALA A 82 -6.91 -12.71 19.90
C ALA A 82 -7.54 -13.57 18.77
N ALA A 83 -8.43 -12.99 17.96
CA ALA A 83 -9.05 -13.66 16.82
C ALA A 83 -8.15 -13.79 15.58
N VAL A 84 -7.05 -13.02 15.51
CA VAL A 84 -6.13 -12.95 14.36
C VAL A 84 -4.76 -13.57 14.69
N ARG A 85 -4.44 -13.71 15.98
CA ARG A 85 -3.21 -14.33 16.49
C ARG A 85 -3.12 -15.83 16.20
#